data_AF-A0A512PF28-F1
#
_entry.id   AF-A0A512PF28-F1
#
_cell.length_a   1.000
_cell.length_b   1.000
_cell.length_c   1.000
_cell.angle_alpha   90.00
_cell.angle_beta   90.00
_cell.angle_gamma   90.00
#
_symmetry.space_group_name_H-M   'P 1'
#
loop_
_entity.id
_entity.type
_entity.pdbx_description
1 polymer ?
#
loop_
_entity_poly.entity_id
_entity_poly.type
_entity_poly.pdbx_seq_one_letter_code
_entity_poly.pdbx_strand_id
1 'polypeptide(L)'
;MAADTSMEVGAQALAASRVRQAVPEVLEAIDALSRAVGAAIPGFRGASAAALTEALDAWFTAAADLPPCLHAWADALVAVDTTAAEAEARQADTFLALTGRLGGLPQ
;
A
#
# COMPACT_ATOMS: atom_id res chain seq x y z
N MET A 1 -16.68 4.60 19.31
CA MET A 1 -17.16 4.55 17.92
C MET A 1 -16.48 3.38 17.24
N ALA A 2 -17.07 2.19 17.29
CA ALA A 2 -16.69 1.12 16.38
C ALA A 2 -17.27 1.51 15.03
N ALA A 3 -16.41 1.90 14.09
CA ALA A 3 -16.85 2.06 12.71
C ALA A 3 -17.39 0.70 12.27
N ASP A 4 -18.64 0.68 11.81
CA ASP A 4 -19.29 -0.49 11.26
C ASP A 4 -18.36 -1.03 10.16
N THR A 5 -17.66 -2.13 10.45
CA THR A 5 -16.53 -2.60 9.64
C THR A 5 -17.07 -3.52 8.55
N SER A 6 -18.17 -3.15 7.90
CA SER A 6 -18.58 -3.80 6.68
C SER A 6 -17.62 -3.33 5.59
N MET A 7 -16.71 -4.21 5.20
CA MET A 7 -15.84 -3.93 4.07
C MET A 7 -16.68 -3.86 2.80
N GLU A 8 -16.63 -2.74 2.08
CA GLU A 8 -17.20 -2.67 0.73
C GLU A 8 -16.26 -3.41 -0.22
N VAL A 9 -16.68 -4.57 -0.74
CA VAL A 9 -15.91 -5.35 -1.71
C VAL A 9 -15.50 -4.45 -2.89
N GLY A 10 -14.20 -4.37 -3.15
CA GLY A 10 -13.59 -3.53 -4.20
C GLY A 10 -13.00 -2.21 -3.69
N ALA A 11 -13.34 -1.73 -2.49
CA ALA A 11 -12.83 -0.46 -1.96
C ALA A 11 -11.31 -0.52 -1.67
N GLN A 12 -10.84 -1.67 -1.20
CA GLN A 12 -9.43 -1.92 -0.88
C GLN A 12 -8.61 -2.12 -2.16
N ALA A 13 -9.17 -2.75 -3.20
CA ALA A 13 -8.56 -2.80 -4.52
C ALA A 13 -8.44 -1.40 -5.15
N LEU A 14 -9.45 -0.54 -4.98
CA LEU A 14 -9.38 0.86 -5.42
C LEU A 14 -8.33 1.65 -4.64
N ALA A 15 -8.24 1.46 -3.32
CA ALA A 15 -7.20 2.05 -2.49
C ALA A 15 -5.80 1.60 -2.93
N ALA A 16 -5.60 0.31 -3.21
CA ALA A 16 -4.36 -0.22 -3.73
C ALA A 16 -3.96 0.42 -5.07
N SER A 17 -4.93 0.61 -5.97
CA SER A 17 -4.72 1.29 -7.26
C SER A 17 -4.23 2.72 -7.05
N ARG A 18 -4.87 3.47 -6.14
CA ARG A 18 -4.44 4.84 -5.79
C ARG A 18 -3.03 4.88 -5.22
N VAL A 19 -2.68 3.95 -4.34
CA VAL A 19 -1.32 3.85 -3.79
C VAL A 19 -0.31 3.65 -4.91
N ARG A 20 -0.56 2.72 -5.85
CA ARG A 20 0.34 2.49 -7.00
C ARG A 20 0.45 3.71 -7.92
N GLN A 21 -0.64 4.42 -8.15
CA GLN A 21 -0.65 5.63 -8.97
C GLN A 21 0.14 6.78 -8.35
N ALA A 22 0.22 6.85 -7.01
CA ALA A 22 0.96 7.89 -6.30
C ALA A 22 2.48 7.60 -6.19
N VAL A 23 2.93 6.35 -6.40
CA VAL A 23 4.36 5.98 -6.29
C VAL A 23 5.27 6.84 -7.20
N PRO A 24 4.94 7.09 -8.48
CA PRO A 24 5.75 7.97 -9.34
C PRO A 24 5.92 9.39 -8.79
N GLU A 25 4.86 9.98 -8.23
CA GLU A 25 4.92 11.33 -7.65
C GLU A 25 5.83 11.37 -6.42
N VAL A 26 5.78 10.32 -5.59
CA VAL A 26 6.68 10.17 -4.43
C VAL A 26 8.14 10.06 -4.90
N LEU A 27 8.41 9.27 -5.94
CA LEU A 27 9.74 9.15 -6.52
C LEU A 27 10.26 10.47 -7.10
N GLU A 28 9.40 11.22 -7.79
CA GLU A 28 9.73 12.54 -8.31
C GLU A 28 10.07 13.53 -7.19
N ALA A 29 9.32 13.51 -6.09
CA ALA A 29 9.60 14.35 -4.93
C ALA A 29 10.95 14.00 -4.26
N ILE A 30 11.28 12.72 -4.15
CA ILE A 30 12.58 12.25 -3.64
C ILE A 30 13.71 12.70 -4.56
N ASP A 31 13.56 12.55 -5.88
CA ASP A 31 14.55 13.02 -6.86
C ASP A 31 14.71 14.54 -6.84
N ALA A 32 13.61 15.29 -6.72
CA ALA A 32 13.65 16.75 -6.62
C ALA A 32 14.41 17.22 -5.38
N LEU A 33 14.17 16.60 -4.22
CA LEU A 33 14.91 16.88 -2.99
C LEU A 33 16.41 16.59 -3.19
N SER A 34 16.72 15.46 -3.82
CA SER A 34 18.07 15.00 -4.11
C SER A 34 18.85 15.98 -4.97
N ARG A 35 18.22 16.48 -6.05
CA ARG A 35 18.79 17.53 -6.91
C ARG A 35 18.96 18.85 -6.17
N ALA A 36 17.99 19.25 -5.35
CA ALA A 36 18.06 20.48 -4.58
C ALA A 36 19.23 20.47 -3.58
N VAL A 37 19.42 19.36 -2.87
CA VAL A 37 20.56 19.20 -1.97
C VAL A 37 21.86 19.16 -2.77
N GLY A 38 21.92 18.38 -3.86
CA GLY A 38 23.09 18.32 -4.75
C GLY A 38 23.55 19.68 -5.27
N ALA A 39 22.61 20.56 -5.61
CA ALA A 39 22.90 21.93 -6.04
C ALA A 39 23.46 22.82 -4.92
N ALA A 40 23.16 22.51 -3.65
CA ALA A 40 23.66 23.24 -2.49
C ALA A 40 25.05 22.75 -2.02
N ILE A 41 25.46 21.52 -2.36
CA ILE A 41 26.74 20.89 -1.97
C ILE A 41 27.98 21.77 -2.25
N PRO A 42 28.11 22.49 -3.38
CA PRO A 42 29.30 23.31 -3.65
C PRO A 42 29.59 24.40 -2.60
N GLY A 43 28.60 24.78 -1.80
CA GLY A 43 28.75 25.72 -0.68
C GLY A 43 29.35 25.09 0.59
N PHE A 44 29.38 23.76 0.70
CA PHE A 44 29.90 23.04 1.85
C PHE A 44 31.39 22.73 1.64
N ARG A 45 32.21 22.95 2.68
CA ARG A 45 33.65 22.69 2.66
C ARG A 45 34.10 21.97 3.92
N GLY A 46 35.19 21.21 3.80
CA GLY A 46 35.81 20.51 4.92
C GLY A 46 34.92 19.40 5.51
N ALA A 47 35.02 19.17 6.81
CA ALA A 47 34.30 18.11 7.52
C ALA A 47 32.77 18.14 7.33
N SER A 48 32.19 19.33 7.16
CA SER A 48 30.75 19.51 6.93
C SER A 48 30.28 18.95 5.59
N ALA A 49 31.14 18.96 4.56
CA ALA A 49 30.83 18.35 3.27
C ALA A 49 30.80 16.82 3.37
N ALA A 50 31.77 16.23 4.10
CA ALA A 50 31.81 14.79 4.33
C ALA A 50 30.58 14.29 5.11
N ALA A 51 30.22 14.98 6.21
CA ALA A 51 29.04 14.65 7.00
C ALA A 51 27.73 14.79 6.19
N LEU A 52 27.65 15.78 5.29
CA LEU A 52 26.51 15.94 4.39
C LEU A 52 26.43 14.78 3.39
N THR A 53 27.55 14.35 2.82
CA THR A 53 27.60 13.20 1.91
C THR A 53 27.13 11.92 2.61
N GLU A 54 27.60 11.66 3.83
CA GLU A 54 27.16 10.49 4.62
C GLU A 54 25.66 10.55 4.93
N ALA A 55 25.14 11.72 5.33
CA ALA A 55 23.72 11.91 5.59
C ALA A 55 22.86 11.72 4.34
N LEU A 56 23.33 12.18 3.18
CA LEU A 56 22.66 11.99 1.90
C LEU A 56 22.64 10.50 1.52
N ASP A 57 23.75 9.80 1.64
CA ASP A 57 23.84 8.38 1.30
C ASP A 57 22.90 7.53 2.17
N ALA A 58 22.85 7.82 3.48
CA ALA A 58 21.88 7.22 4.39
C ALA A 58 20.43 7.53 4.01
N TRP A 59 20.14 8.78 3.62
CA TRP A 59 18.83 9.18 3.15
C TRP A 59 18.42 8.46 1.87
N PHE A 60 19.29 8.39 0.87
CA PHE A 60 19.03 7.68 -0.39
C PHE A 60 18.80 6.20 -0.17
N THR A 61 19.59 5.58 0.71
CA THR A 61 19.43 4.18 1.08
C THR A 61 18.04 3.94 1.69
N ALA A 62 17.62 4.77 2.64
CA ALA A 62 16.29 4.66 3.24
C ALA A 62 15.16 4.98 2.24
N ALA A 63 15.36 5.96 1.37
CA ALA A 63 14.38 6.36 0.37
C ALA A 63 14.15 5.28 -0.70
N ALA A 64 15.17 4.46 -1.00
CA ALA A 64 15.07 3.33 -1.93
C ALA A 64 14.12 2.22 -1.44
N ASP A 65 13.92 2.10 -0.13
CA ASP A 65 13.01 1.12 0.47
C ASP A 65 11.54 1.55 0.40
N LEU A 66 11.27 2.86 0.18
CA LEU A 66 9.91 3.39 0.21
C LEU A 66 9.03 2.85 -0.94
N PRO A 67 9.45 2.85 -2.22
CA PRO A 67 8.64 2.28 -3.31
C PRO A 67 8.26 0.80 -3.13
N PRO A 68 9.18 -0.13 -2.82
CA PRO A 68 8.79 -1.52 -2.60
C PRO A 68 7.87 -1.68 -1.38
N CYS A 69 8.03 -0.89 -0.32
CA CYS A 69 7.09 -0.88 0.81
C CYS A 69 5.68 -0.41 0.39
N LEU A 70 5.57 0.63 -0.42
CA LEU A 70 4.28 1.12 -0.93
C LEU A 70 3.61 0.10 -1.86
N HIS A 71 4.38 -0.60 -2.68
CA HIS A 71 3.86 -1.69 -3.50
C HIS A 71 3.39 -2.88 -2.66
N ALA A 72 4.18 -3.31 -1.67
CA ALA A 72 3.81 -4.38 -0.75
C ALA A 72 2.54 -4.04 0.05
N TRP A 73 2.39 -2.77 0.45
CA TRP A 73 1.16 -2.30 1.08
C TRP A 73 -0.04 -2.35 0.12
N ALA A 74 0.13 -1.92 -1.13
CA ALA A 74 -0.92 -2.05 -2.14
C ALA A 74 -1.28 -3.53 -2.42
N ASP A 75 -0.31 -4.44 -2.43
CA ASP A 75 -0.55 -5.88 -2.57
C ASP A 75 -1.36 -6.42 -1.38
N ALA A 76 -1.03 -5.99 -0.16
CA ALA A 76 -1.77 -6.38 1.05
C ALA A 76 -3.23 -5.88 1.02
N LEU A 77 -3.47 -4.67 0.52
CA LEU A 77 -4.83 -4.14 0.34
C LEU A 77 -5.65 -4.99 -0.65
N VAL A 78 -5.05 -5.41 -1.77
CA VAL A 78 -5.71 -6.33 -2.73
C VAL A 78 -5.98 -7.68 -2.08
N ALA A 79 -5.03 -8.24 -1.33
CA ALA A 79 -5.21 -9.53 -0.67
C ALA A 79 -6.37 -9.51 0.35
N VAL A 80 -6.51 -8.41 1.09
CA VAL A 80 -7.63 -8.18 2.01
C VAL A 80 -8.97 -8.20 1.26
N ASP A 81 -9.05 -7.53 0.10
CA ASP A 81 -10.25 -7.49 -0.74
C ASP A 81 -10.64 -8.88 -1.27
N THR A 82 -9.67 -9.60 -1.82
CA THR A 82 -9.87 -10.97 -2.33
C THR A 82 -10.33 -11.91 -1.22
N THR A 83 -9.71 -11.82 -0.04
CA THR A 83 -10.07 -12.67 1.11
C THR A 83 -11.50 -12.39 1.59
N ALA A 84 -11.92 -11.13 1.59
CA ALA A 84 -13.29 -10.74 1.95
C ALA A 84 -14.30 -11.29 0.93
N ALA A 85 -14.05 -11.10 -0.37
CA ALA A 85 -14.92 -11.63 -1.42
C ALA A 85 -15.05 -13.17 -1.38
N GLU A 86 -13.95 -13.89 -1.14
CA GLU A 86 -13.95 -15.35 -0.99
C GLU A 86 -14.69 -15.82 0.29
N ALA A 87 -14.63 -15.04 1.37
CA ALA A 87 -15.36 -15.34 2.60
C ALA A 87 -16.87 -15.17 2.40
N GLU A 88 -17.29 -14.08 1.74
CA GLU A 88 -18.70 -13.83 1.41
C GLU A 88 -19.27 -14.88 0.46
N ALA A 89 -18.54 -15.26 -0.59
CA ALA A 89 -18.96 -16.32 -1.51
C ALA A 89 -19.19 -17.65 -0.80
N ARG A 90 -18.26 -18.06 0.07
CA ARG A 90 -18.40 -19.29 0.88
C ARG A 90 -19.58 -19.25 1.84
N GLN A 91 -19.87 -18.09 2.43
CA GLN A 91 -21.03 -17.91 3.30
C GLN A 91 -22.33 -18.02 2.51
N ALA A 92 -22.41 -17.41 1.32
CA ALA A 92 -23.56 -17.51 0.44
C ALA A 92 -23.82 -18.97 0.00
N ASP A 93 -22.79 -19.69 -0.43
CA ASP A 93 -22.90 -21.10 -0.83
C ASP A 93 -23.37 -22.00 0.32
N THR A 94 -22.81 -21.79 1.52
CA THR A 94 -23.21 -22.54 2.72
C THR A 94 -24.66 -22.26 3.10
N PHE A 95 -25.08 -21.00 3.04
CA PHE A 95 -26.46 -20.62 3.31
C PHE A 95 -27.43 -21.22 2.30
N LEU A 96 -27.10 -21.20 1.00
CA LEU A 96 -27.89 -21.84 -0.06
C LEU A 96 -27.98 -23.36 0.13
N ALA A 97 -26.89 -24.02 0.49
CA ALA A 97 -26.88 -25.45 0.78
C ALA A 97 -27.77 -25.82 1.98
N LEU A 98 -27.73 -25.03 3.07
CA LEU A 98 -28.55 -25.23 4.25
C LEU A 98 -30.03 -24.97 3.99
N THR A 99 -30.36 -23.89 3.30
CA THR A 99 -31.74 -23.53 2.93
C THR A 99 -32.33 -24.52 1.93
N GLY A 100 -31.57 -24.99 0.95
CA GLY A 100 -31.98 -26.07 0.04
C GLY A 100 -32.27 -27.39 0.77
N ARG A 101 -31.49 -27.71 1.80
CA ARG A 101 -31.70 -28.88 2.66
C ARG A 101 -32.92 -28.75 3.57
N LEU A 102 -33.23 -27.54 4.05
CA LEU A 102 -34.37 -27.28 4.94
C LEU A 102 -35.68 -27.05 4.19
N GLY A 103 -35.63 -26.48 2.98
CA GLY A 103 -36.79 -26.26 2.10
C GLY A 103 -37.22 -27.49 1.31
N GLY A 104 -36.42 -28.56 1.31
CA GLY A 104 -36.70 -29.85 0.67
C GLY A 104 -37.42 -30.87 1.56
N LEU A 105 -38.30 -30.44 2.46
CA LEU A 105 -39.19 -31.38 3.18
C LEU A 105 -40.30 -31.84 2.22
N PRO A 106 -40.45 -33.16 1.96
CA PRO A 106 -41.61 -33.67 1.22
C PRO A 106 -42.88 -33.42 2.03
N GLN A 107 -43.90 -32.89 1.37
CA GLN A 107 -45.29 -32.91 1.85
C GLN A 107 -45.81 -34.34 1.82
#